data_AF-Q0AMH6-F1
#
_entry.id   AF-Q0AMH6-F1
#
_cell.length_a   1.000
_cell.length_b   1.000
_cell.length_c   1.000
_cell.angle_alpha   90.00
_cell.angle_beta   90.00
_cell.angle_gamma   90.00
#
_symmetry.space_group_name_H-M   'P 1'
#
loop_
_entity.id
_entity.type
_entity.pdbx_description
1 polymer ?
#
loop_
_entity_poly.entity_id
_entity_poly.type
_entity_poly.pdbx_seq_one_letter_code
_entity_poly.pdbx_strand_id
1 'polypeptide(L)'
;MTETGFEAGVRAAGAVAFACDPKADQVRLTGDTAAFGLDAETMAWQGFLDRLGPADQSRLVAAMERELVDLRIRLIGGDDRLVYVRLLGRRGDDGRVEGLMTPAGATRELPGRIGEEHTLANAVENGELLAWYQPIIALDSGRLAGFEALARWDRPGVGVLAPDDFLVMASELDLLNRISTTVRGHAVADLSSWRKAHPAASGLFISANATVSELVDPDFVTALLGNVADAKLPPGAFKLEIAETEIMHDPDPAESAMQRLSAGGVSLALDDFGTGYSSLARLDMLPFDVVKIDRYFVRAMVGDEAAGTVVQSVIQLATHFGMKVVAEGVENAAAADRLAAMGCQYAQGYRYAGALAPDAAEQALVDGMAGHFKPPLPA
;
A
#
# COMPACT_ATOMS: atom_id res chain seq x y z
N MET A 1 32.29 -1.77 32.04
CA MET A 1 32.81 -2.55 30.89
C MET A 1 33.96 -1.76 30.31
N THR A 2 35.11 -2.38 30.07
CA THR A 2 36.24 -1.68 29.42
C THR A 2 35.85 -1.32 27.98
N GLU A 3 36.18 -0.10 27.52
CA GLU A 3 35.94 0.39 26.14
C GLU A 3 36.27 -0.68 25.07
N THR A 4 37.33 -1.45 25.32
CA THR A 4 37.81 -2.54 24.45
C THR A 4 36.85 -3.72 24.26
N GLY A 5 35.92 -3.98 25.18
CA GLY A 5 34.96 -5.08 25.06
C GLY A 5 33.70 -4.71 24.27
N PHE A 6 33.23 -3.46 24.40
CA PHE A 6 32.08 -2.94 23.68
C PHE A 6 32.43 -2.75 22.19
N GLU A 7 33.58 -2.16 21.88
CA GLU A 7 34.07 -1.98 20.51
C GLU A 7 34.34 -3.29 19.76
N ALA A 8 34.69 -4.36 20.47
CA ALA A 8 34.87 -5.69 19.89
C ALA A 8 33.51 -6.34 19.54
N GLY A 9 32.48 -6.15 20.38
CA GLY A 9 31.12 -6.62 20.13
C GLY A 9 30.42 -5.88 18.98
N VAL A 10 30.64 -4.56 18.89
CA VAL A 10 30.12 -3.70 17.81
C VAL A 10 30.68 -4.10 16.45
N ARG A 11 32.00 -4.35 16.36
CA ARG A 11 32.66 -4.83 15.14
C ARG A 11 32.18 -6.21 14.70
N ALA A 12 31.97 -7.14 15.62
CA ALA A 12 31.49 -8.49 15.29
C ALA A 12 30.05 -8.51 14.72
N ALA A 13 29.25 -7.47 15.01
CA ALA A 13 27.86 -7.35 14.55
C ALA A 13 27.71 -6.53 13.24
N GLY A 14 28.81 -6.03 12.65
CA GLY A 14 28.74 -5.12 11.50
C GLY A 14 28.06 -3.78 11.82
N ALA A 15 28.10 -3.36 13.09
CA ALA A 15 27.50 -2.13 13.59
C ALA A 15 28.56 -1.04 13.80
N VAL A 16 28.11 0.21 13.89
CA VAL A 16 28.90 1.36 14.33
C VAL A 16 28.27 1.90 15.61
N ALA A 17 29.05 2.10 16.66
CA ALA A 17 28.56 2.80 17.85
C ALA A 17 28.42 4.28 17.54
N PHE A 18 27.33 4.89 18.00
CA PHE A 18 26.99 6.29 17.77
C PHE A 18 26.81 6.97 19.12
N ALA A 19 27.45 8.12 19.31
CA ALA A 19 27.25 9.00 20.45
C ALA A 19 27.03 10.43 19.94
N CYS A 20 25.92 11.03 20.32
CA CYS A 20 25.53 12.36 19.90
C CYS A 20 25.27 13.27 21.09
N ASP A 21 25.80 14.47 21.01
CA ASP A 21 25.47 15.58 21.87
C ASP A 21 24.93 16.72 20.98
N PRO A 22 23.60 16.79 20.77
CA PRO A 22 23.00 17.81 19.91
C PRO A 22 23.27 19.25 20.40
N LYS A 23 23.52 19.42 21.71
CA LYS A 23 23.81 20.74 22.30
C LYS A 23 25.27 21.15 22.10
N ALA A 24 26.19 20.19 22.05
CA ALA A 24 27.59 20.41 21.75
C ALA A 24 27.91 20.36 20.24
N ASP A 25 26.89 20.22 19.39
CA ASP A 25 27.01 20.07 17.94
C ASP A 25 28.02 18.98 17.55
N GLN A 26 27.98 17.83 18.24
CA GLN A 26 28.98 16.78 18.05
C GLN A 26 28.35 15.39 17.92
N VAL A 27 28.78 14.68 16.87
CA VAL A 27 28.54 13.25 16.67
C VAL A 27 29.87 12.52 16.66
N ARG A 28 29.98 11.47 17.46
CA ARG A 28 31.10 10.52 17.46
C ARG A 28 30.61 9.15 17.01
N LEU A 29 31.36 8.54 16.11
CA LEU A 29 31.11 7.23 15.54
C LEU A 29 32.32 6.35 15.81
N THR A 30 32.11 5.16 16.37
CA THR A 30 33.18 4.21 16.68
C THR A 30 32.89 2.86 16.01
N GLY A 31 33.76 2.43 15.09
CA GLY A 31 33.59 1.20 14.33
C GLY A 31 33.99 1.36 12.86
N ASP A 32 33.52 0.46 12.00
CA ASP A 32 33.73 0.56 10.54
C ASP A 32 32.75 1.56 9.92
N THR A 33 33.03 2.85 10.05
CA THR A 33 32.18 3.93 9.50
C THR A 33 32.14 3.93 7.97
N ALA A 34 33.18 3.41 7.32
CA ALA A 34 33.27 3.28 5.88
C ALA A 34 32.22 2.29 5.32
N ALA A 35 31.85 1.26 6.09
CA ALA A 35 30.72 0.38 5.73
C ALA A 35 29.40 1.14 5.56
N PHE A 36 29.27 2.31 6.21
CA PHE A 36 28.12 3.20 6.14
C PHE A 36 28.36 4.42 5.23
N GLY A 37 29.48 4.45 4.51
CA GLY A 37 29.85 5.55 3.62
C GLY A 37 30.31 6.82 4.35
N LEU A 38 30.69 6.75 5.63
CA LEU A 38 31.14 7.92 6.38
C LEU A 38 32.66 7.97 6.52
N ASP A 39 33.23 9.09 6.10
CA ASP A 39 34.69 9.29 6.02
C ASP A 39 35.32 9.83 7.32
N ALA A 40 34.50 10.07 8.35
CA ALA A 40 34.95 10.64 9.61
C ALA A 40 34.28 9.97 10.82
N GLU A 41 35.09 9.62 11.81
CA GLU A 41 34.66 9.10 13.12
C GLU A 41 34.11 10.19 14.04
N THR A 42 34.29 11.48 13.70
CA THR A 42 33.71 12.60 14.43
C THR A 42 33.32 13.69 13.46
N MET A 43 32.10 14.21 13.60
CA MET A 43 31.57 15.29 12.77
C MET A 43 30.63 16.18 13.57
N ALA A 44 30.32 17.37 13.02
CA ALA A 44 29.33 18.25 13.61
C ALA A 44 27.93 17.61 13.53
N TRP A 45 27.04 17.90 14.48
CA TRP A 45 25.67 17.39 14.43
C TRP A 45 24.93 17.89 13.19
N GLN A 46 25.06 19.18 12.88
CA GLN A 46 24.50 19.71 11.63
C GLN A 46 25.11 19.02 10.40
N GLY A 47 26.43 18.79 10.42
CA GLY A 47 27.12 18.07 9.34
C GLY A 47 26.66 16.62 9.19
N PHE A 48 26.21 15.96 10.27
CA PHE A 48 25.57 14.64 10.20
C PHE A 48 24.14 14.72 9.67
N LEU A 49 23.35 15.72 10.09
CA LEU A 49 21.99 15.95 9.55
C LEU A 49 22.01 16.25 8.05
N ASP A 50 22.98 17.02 7.57
CA ASP A 50 23.14 17.33 6.14
C ASP A 50 23.42 16.07 5.30
N ARG A 51 23.86 14.98 5.93
CA ARG A 51 24.02 13.64 5.32
C ARG A 51 22.73 12.83 5.33
N LEU A 52 21.63 13.35 5.85
CA LEU A 52 20.32 12.67 5.87
C LEU A 52 19.37 13.34 4.88
N GLY A 53 18.42 12.57 4.37
CA GLY A 53 17.30 13.13 3.60
C GLY A 53 16.46 14.11 4.45
N PRO A 54 15.84 15.15 3.87
CA PRO A 54 15.13 16.20 4.62
C PRO A 54 14.08 15.68 5.61
N ALA A 55 13.32 14.64 5.23
CA ALA A 55 12.34 14.00 6.09
C ALA A 55 12.99 13.25 7.28
N ASP A 56 14.18 12.65 7.08
CA ASP A 56 14.90 11.95 8.14
C ASP A 56 15.65 12.90 9.08
N GLN A 57 16.02 14.10 8.62
CA GLN A 57 16.54 15.15 9.48
C GLN A 57 15.52 15.52 10.56
N SER A 58 14.28 15.85 10.16
CA SER A 58 13.22 16.21 11.11
C SER A 58 12.84 15.04 12.02
N ARG A 59 12.79 13.81 11.50
CA ARG A 59 12.50 12.60 12.29
C ARG A 59 13.59 12.31 13.32
N LEU A 60 14.86 12.42 12.93
CA LEU A 60 15.98 12.20 13.83
C LEU A 60 16.01 13.27 14.92
N VAL A 61 15.84 14.55 14.57
CA VAL A 61 15.75 15.65 15.55
C VAL A 61 14.62 15.41 16.55
N ALA A 62 13.42 15.02 16.07
CA ALA A 62 12.29 14.71 16.95
C ALA A 62 12.53 13.47 17.84
N ALA A 63 13.29 12.48 17.36
CA ALA A 63 13.61 11.30 18.16
C ALA A 63 14.70 11.57 19.21
N MET A 64 15.62 12.51 18.99
CA MET A 64 16.64 12.87 19.98
C MET A 64 16.07 13.46 21.28
N GLU A 65 14.80 13.90 21.28
CA GLU A 65 14.11 14.35 22.50
C GLU A 65 13.43 13.21 23.29
N ARG A 66 13.39 11.99 22.74
CA ARG A 66 12.76 10.82 23.37
C ARG A 66 13.76 10.05 24.23
N GLU A 67 13.25 9.26 25.19
CA GLU A 67 14.11 8.40 26.03
C GLU A 67 14.80 7.30 25.21
N LEU A 68 14.06 6.71 24.26
CA LEU A 68 14.55 5.68 23.35
C LEU A 68 14.47 6.18 21.91
N VAL A 69 15.52 5.89 21.16
CA VAL A 69 15.61 6.12 19.72
C VAL A 69 15.64 4.76 19.03
N ASP A 70 14.65 4.52 18.16
CA ASP A 70 14.66 3.39 17.23
C ASP A 70 14.11 3.91 15.91
N LEU A 71 15.02 4.25 15.00
CA LEU A 71 14.67 4.85 13.74
C LEU A 71 15.40 4.15 12.60
N ARG A 72 14.71 4.01 11.48
CA ARG A 72 15.36 3.79 10.20
C ARG A 72 15.56 5.14 9.52
N ILE A 73 16.81 5.48 9.26
CA ILE A 73 17.24 6.71 8.62
C ILE A 73 18.03 6.39 7.36
N ARG A 74 17.94 7.29 6.40
CA ARG A 74 18.67 7.26 5.14
C ARG A 74 19.92 8.12 5.29
N LEU A 75 21.08 7.51 5.15
CA LEU A 75 22.38 8.18 5.28
C LEU A 75 23.06 8.26 3.90
N ILE A 76 23.51 9.44 3.52
CA ILE A 76 24.21 9.72 2.27
C ILE A 76 25.71 9.71 2.57
N GLY A 77 26.42 8.74 2.00
CA GLY A 77 27.87 8.60 2.17
C GLY A 77 28.68 9.71 1.50
N GLY A 78 29.98 9.76 1.79
CA GLY A 78 30.98 10.61 1.12
C GLY A 78 31.08 10.38 -0.39
N ASP A 79 30.66 9.20 -0.83
CA ASP A 79 30.57 8.73 -2.22
C ASP A 79 29.20 8.98 -2.87
N ASP A 80 28.34 9.80 -2.25
CA ASP A 80 26.94 10.04 -2.63
C ASP A 80 26.07 8.77 -2.64
N ARG A 81 26.52 7.69 -1.99
CA ARG A 81 25.77 6.44 -1.91
C ARG A 81 24.78 6.49 -0.76
N LEU A 82 23.53 6.10 -1.05
CA LEU A 82 22.51 5.93 -0.02
C LEU A 82 22.73 4.63 0.76
N VAL A 83 22.78 4.74 2.08
CA VAL A 83 22.86 3.61 3.01
C VAL A 83 21.65 3.65 3.95
N TYR A 84 20.94 2.52 4.04
CA TYR A 84 19.85 2.35 4.98
C TYR A 84 20.37 1.92 6.33
N VAL A 85 20.05 2.72 7.32
CA VAL A 85 20.63 2.59 8.65
C VAL A 85 19.52 2.54 9.68
N ARG A 86 19.57 1.55 10.57
CA ARG A 86 18.76 1.55 11.78
C ARG A 86 19.60 2.10 12.92
N LEU A 87 19.15 3.21 13.47
CA LEU A 87 19.73 3.88 14.62
C LEU A 87 18.93 3.50 15.87
N LEU A 88 19.58 2.76 16.75
CA LEU A 88 19.07 2.31 18.04
C LEU A 88 19.82 3.05 19.13
N GLY A 89 19.17 3.84 19.97
CA GLY A 89 19.86 4.63 20.98
C GLY A 89 19.01 4.88 22.21
N ARG A 90 19.68 5.37 23.25
CA ARG A 90 19.05 5.79 24.49
C ARG A 90 19.61 7.15 24.89
N ARG A 91 18.72 8.03 25.34
CA ARG A 91 19.11 9.32 25.91
C ARG A 91 19.50 9.17 27.37
N GLY A 92 20.67 9.69 27.73
CA GLY A 92 21.15 9.79 29.10
C GLY A 92 20.63 11.04 29.82
N ASP A 93 20.80 11.07 31.14
CA ASP A 93 20.37 12.18 32.00
C ASP A 93 21.12 13.49 31.71
N ASP A 94 22.30 13.40 31.09
CA ASP A 94 23.10 14.54 30.62
C ASP A 94 22.62 15.10 29.26
N GLY A 95 21.60 14.47 28.66
CA GLY A 95 21.01 14.84 27.38
C GLY A 95 21.72 14.28 26.16
N ARG A 96 22.78 13.48 26.34
CA ARG A 96 23.48 12.78 25.25
C ARG A 96 22.71 11.55 24.83
N VAL A 97 22.81 11.20 23.56
CA VAL A 97 22.20 9.98 23.02
C VAL A 97 23.31 9.04 22.60
N GLU A 98 23.34 7.85 23.19
CA GLU A 98 24.31 6.80 22.87
C GLU A 98 23.58 5.56 22.33
N GLY A 99 24.18 4.91 21.35
CA GLY A 99 23.49 3.88 20.60
C GLY A 99 24.33 3.12 19.58
N LEU A 100 23.64 2.35 18.76
CA LEU A 100 24.17 1.56 17.67
C LEU A 100 23.52 1.96 16.35
N MET A 101 24.35 2.00 15.34
CA MET A 101 24.02 2.22 13.96
C MET A 101 24.24 0.90 13.22
N THR A 102 23.18 0.32 12.67
CA THR A 102 23.20 -1.02 12.07
C THR A 102 22.67 -0.99 10.63
N PRO A 103 23.13 -1.89 9.74
CA PRO A 103 22.56 -2.00 8.40
C PRO A 103 21.09 -2.40 8.49
N ALA A 104 20.21 -1.71 7.73
CA ALA A 104 18.77 -1.93 7.77
C ALA A 104 18.17 -2.45 6.45
N GLY A 105 18.98 -3.09 5.60
CA GLY A 105 18.56 -3.61 4.31
C GLY A 105 19.74 -3.86 3.38
N ALA A 106 19.48 -4.28 2.14
CA ALA A 106 20.52 -4.43 1.12
C ALA A 106 21.01 -3.04 0.65
N THR A 107 22.30 -2.76 0.83
CA THR A 107 22.97 -1.59 0.25
C THR A 107 22.97 -1.75 -1.27
N ARG A 108 22.02 -1.09 -1.95
CA ARG A 108 21.96 -1.05 -3.41
C ARG A 108 22.69 0.22 -3.87
N GLU A 109 23.75 0.07 -4.64
CA GLU A 109 24.30 1.18 -5.42
C GLU A 109 23.21 1.71 -6.34
N LEU A 110 22.83 2.98 -6.18
CA LEU A 110 21.87 3.67 -7.04
C LEU A 110 22.38 5.08 -7.34
N PRO A 111 23.11 5.29 -8.44
CA PRO A 111 23.15 6.61 -9.07
C PRO A 111 21.71 6.99 -9.48
N GLY A 112 21.13 8.07 -8.93
CA GLY A 112 19.91 8.68 -9.48
C GLY A 112 18.69 8.89 -8.55
N ARG A 113 18.70 8.52 -7.26
CA ARG A 113 17.48 8.53 -6.42
C ARG A 113 16.87 9.92 -6.14
N ILE A 114 17.65 10.99 -5.99
CA ILE A 114 17.10 12.37 -5.91
C ILE A 114 16.36 12.72 -7.21
N GLY A 115 16.87 12.25 -8.35
CA GLY A 115 16.20 12.37 -9.64
C GLY A 115 14.88 11.60 -9.65
N GLU A 116 14.84 10.37 -9.12
CA GLU A 116 13.64 9.54 -9.08
C GLU A 116 12.54 10.09 -8.15
N GLU A 117 12.92 10.63 -6.98
CA GLU A 117 11.98 11.26 -6.04
C GLU A 117 11.34 12.54 -6.63
N HIS A 118 12.15 13.41 -7.24
CA HIS A 118 11.65 14.55 -8.00
C HIS A 118 10.79 14.11 -9.20
N THR A 119 11.17 13.01 -9.87
CA THR A 119 10.42 12.51 -11.02
C THR A 119 9.05 12.00 -10.57
N LEU A 120 8.93 11.26 -9.46
CA LEU A 120 7.63 10.76 -8.99
C LEU A 120 6.73 11.90 -8.50
N ALA A 121 7.28 12.91 -7.81
CA ALA A 121 6.50 14.08 -7.41
C ALA A 121 5.98 14.89 -8.61
N ASN A 122 6.79 15.00 -9.69
CA ASN A 122 6.38 15.61 -10.95
C ASN A 122 5.41 14.72 -11.74
N ALA A 123 5.56 13.39 -11.68
CA ALA A 123 4.72 12.43 -12.38
C ALA A 123 3.23 12.56 -12.00
N VAL A 124 2.97 12.86 -10.73
CA VAL A 124 1.62 13.16 -10.22
C VAL A 124 0.99 14.35 -10.96
N GLU A 125 1.78 15.38 -11.28
CA GLU A 125 1.31 16.61 -11.95
C GLU A 125 1.33 16.48 -13.50
N ASN A 126 2.22 15.66 -14.04
CA ASN A 126 2.44 15.52 -15.49
C ASN A 126 1.51 14.52 -16.18
N GLY A 127 0.59 13.88 -15.45
CA GLY A 127 -0.29 12.85 -16.01
C GLY A 127 0.42 11.53 -16.32
N GLU A 128 1.54 11.25 -15.65
CA GLU A 128 2.33 10.02 -15.83
C GLU A 128 1.78 8.86 -14.97
N LEU A 129 0.85 9.14 -14.05
CA LEU A 129 0.16 8.12 -13.27
C LEU A 129 -1.07 7.61 -14.01
N LEU A 130 -1.15 6.30 -14.19
CA LEU A 130 -2.22 5.63 -14.91
C LEU A 130 -3.01 4.73 -13.95
N ALA A 131 -4.23 4.38 -14.35
CA ALA A 131 -5.01 3.30 -13.76
C ALA A 131 -5.00 2.11 -14.72
N TRP A 132 -4.58 0.94 -14.23
CA TRP A 132 -4.76 -0.33 -14.92
C TRP A 132 -5.77 -1.17 -14.15
N TYR A 133 -6.50 -2.03 -14.86
CA TYR A 133 -7.72 -2.64 -14.36
C TYR A 133 -7.57 -4.15 -14.26
N GLN A 134 -7.54 -4.70 -13.05
CA GLN A 134 -7.53 -6.14 -12.86
C GLN A 134 -8.96 -6.70 -12.81
N PRO A 135 -9.31 -7.71 -13.65
CA PRO A 135 -10.66 -8.25 -13.68
C PRO A 135 -11.07 -8.95 -12.37
N ILE A 136 -12.30 -8.66 -11.94
CA ILE A 136 -13.00 -9.38 -10.86
C ILE A 136 -14.15 -10.16 -11.48
N ILE A 137 -14.14 -11.48 -11.29
CA ILE A 137 -15.02 -12.44 -11.98
C ILE A 137 -16.07 -12.99 -11.03
N ALA A 138 -17.34 -12.99 -11.45
CA ALA A 138 -18.40 -13.71 -10.76
C ALA A 138 -18.22 -15.21 -10.92
N LEU A 139 -18.02 -15.92 -9.80
CA LEU A 139 -17.69 -17.34 -9.79
C LEU A 139 -18.87 -18.23 -10.25
N ASP A 140 -20.10 -17.79 -10.05
CA ASP A 140 -21.32 -18.52 -10.44
C ASP A 140 -21.50 -18.66 -11.97
N SER A 141 -21.00 -17.70 -12.72
CA SER A 141 -21.27 -17.53 -14.16
C SER A 141 -19.99 -17.48 -15.01
N GLY A 142 -18.84 -17.27 -14.36
CA GLY A 142 -17.55 -17.07 -15.02
C GLY A 142 -17.50 -15.78 -15.84
N ARG A 143 -18.29 -14.78 -15.46
CA ARG A 143 -18.41 -13.50 -16.17
C ARG A 143 -17.69 -12.38 -15.43
N LEU A 144 -17.18 -11.42 -16.18
CA LEU A 144 -16.68 -10.17 -15.62
C LEU A 144 -17.77 -9.49 -14.79
N ALA A 145 -17.46 -9.17 -13.54
CA ALA A 145 -18.35 -8.44 -12.63
C ALA A 145 -17.88 -6.99 -12.45
N GLY A 146 -16.57 -6.77 -12.46
CA GLY A 146 -15.96 -5.46 -12.27
C GLY A 146 -14.45 -5.50 -12.44
N PHE A 147 -13.82 -4.40 -12.09
CA PHE A 147 -12.36 -4.28 -12.07
C PHE A 147 -11.87 -3.67 -10.76
N GLU A 148 -10.66 -4.01 -10.35
CA GLU A 148 -9.87 -3.22 -9.41
C GLU A 148 -8.93 -2.28 -10.18
N ALA A 149 -8.99 -0.99 -9.88
CA ALA A 149 -8.09 0.02 -10.43
C ALA A 149 -6.79 0.08 -9.63
N LEU A 150 -5.70 -0.33 -10.27
CA LEU A 150 -4.37 -0.40 -9.72
C LEU A 150 -3.48 0.67 -10.33
N ALA A 151 -2.74 1.38 -9.47
CA ALA A 151 -1.81 2.41 -9.89
C ALA A 151 -0.75 1.85 -10.85
N ARG A 152 -0.39 2.63 -11.86
CA ARG A 152 0.78 2.41 -12.70
C ARG A 152 1.48 3.72 -12.92
N TRP A 153 2.80 3.68 -13.08
CA TRP A 153 3.58 4.88 -13.41
C TRP A 153 4.23 4.69 -14.77
N ASP A 154 3.74 5.42 -15.77
CA ASP A 154 4.40 5.50 -17.07
C ASP A 154 5.59 6.44 -16.98
N ARG A 155 6.76 5.88 -16.66
CA ARG A 155 7.98 6.66 -16.46
C ARG A 155 8.67 6.88 -17.81
N PRO A 156 8.83 8.14 -18.27
CA PRO A 156 9.46 8.43 -19.54
C PRO A 156 10.85 7.81 -19.67
N GLY A 157 11.07 7.06 -20.75
CA GLY A 157 12.35 6.39 -21.04
C GLY A 157 12.59 5.08 -20.27
N VAL A 158 11.72 4.70 -19.33
CA VAL A 158 11.78 3.42 -18.60
C VAL A 158 10.61 2.51 -18.99
N GLY A 159 9.41 3.07 -19.12
CA GLY A 159 8.17 2.36 -19.37
C GLY A 159 7.28 2.29 -18.13
N VAL A 160 6.25 1.44 -18.21
CA VAL A 160 5.21 1.36 -17.19
C VAL A 160 5.66 0.51 -15.99
N LEU A 161 5.70 1.13 -14.81
CA LEU A 161 6.09 0.50 -13.55
C LEU A 161 4.87 0.05 -12.74
N ALA A 162 5.04 -1.05 -12.00
CA ALA A 162 4.02 -1.61 -11.12
C ALA A 162 4.06 -0.96 -9.73
N PRO A 163 2.96 -1.04 -8.93
CA PRO A 163 2.89 -0.44 -7.60
C PRO A 163 4.07 -0.79 -6.69
N ASP A 164 4.49 -2.05 -6.68
CA ASP A 164 5.61 -2.54 -5.86
C ASP A 164 6.95 -1.82 -6.17
N ASP A 165 7.10 -1.25 -7.37
CA ASP A 165 8.31 -0.54 -7.79
C ASP A 165 8.38 0.90 -7.25
N PHE A 166 7.25 1.53 -6.94
CA PHE A 166 7.21 2.96 -6.59
C PHE A 166 6.36 3.35 -5.38
N LEU A 167 5.43 2.51 -4.90
CA LEU A 167 4.57 2.88 -3.77
C LEU A 167 5.34 3.03 -2.44
N VAL A 168 6.41 2.27 -2.25
CA VAL A 168 7.30 2.46 -1.08
C VAL A 168 7.93 3.86 -1.13
N MET A 169 8.41 4.30 -2.29
CA MET A 169 8.94 5.65 -2.49
C MET A 169 7.84 6.70 -2.33
N ALA A 170 6.65 6.47 -2.87
CA ALA A 170 5.52 7.36 -2.73
C ALA A 170 5.11 7.56 -1.26
N SER A 171 5.15 6.50 -0.46
CA SER A 171 4.91 6.55 0.99
C SER A 171 5.95 7.39 1.70
N GLU A 172 7.24 7.21 1.37
CA GLU A 172 8.33 8.03 1.92
C GLU A 172 8.22 9.52 1.56
N LEU A 173 7.47 9.87 0.51
CA LEU A 173 7.29 11.22 -0.01
C LEU A 173 5.89 11.82 0.28
N ASP A 174 5.05 11.16 1.09
CA ASP A 174 3.65 11.55 1.33
C ASP A 174 2.82 11.75 0.03
N LEU A 175 3.11 10.97 -1.00
CA LEU A 175 2.43 11.05 -2.30
C LEU A 175 1.26 10.07 -2.43
N LEU A 176 1.07 9.15 -1.48
CA LEU A 176 0.04 8.10 -1.58
C LEU A 176 -1.36 8.66 -1.84
N ASN A 177 -1.78 9.67 -1.08
CA ASN A 177 -3.13 10.26 -1.24
C ASN A 177 -3.30 10.96 -2.60
N ARG A 178 -2.24 11.59 -3.12
CA ARG A 178 -2.27 12.23 -4.44
C ARG A 178 -2.34 11.18 -5.55
N ILE A 179 -1.53 10.13 -5.47
CA ILE A 179 -1.56 9.00 -6.41
C ILE A 179 -2.94 8.33 -6.40
N SER A 180 -3.45 8.04 -5.20
CA SER A 180 -4.75 7.42 -4.98
C SER A 180 -5.88 8.26 -5.57
N THR A 181 -5.83 9.58 -5.37
CA THR A 181 -6.78 10.53 -5.98
C THR A 181 -6.73 10.52 -7.51
N THR A 182 -5.53 10.53 -8.11
CA THR A 182 -5.38 10.46 -9.56
C THR A 182 -5.92 9.15 -10.14
N VAL A 183 -5.59 8.01 -9.51
CA VAL A 183 -6.06 6.68 -9.95
C VAL A 183 -7.59 6.57 -9.85
N ARG A 184 -8.19 7.07 -8.75
CA ARG A 184 -9.66 7.11 -8.62
C ARG A 184 -10.31 8.02 -9.65
N GLY A 185 -9.70 9.16 -9.96
CA GLY A 185 -10.17 10.06 -11.02
C GLY A 185 -10.25 9.35 -12.38
N HIS A 186 -9.20 8.62 -12.75
CA HIS A 186 -9.19 7.79 -13.97
C HIS A 186 -10.26 6.68 -13.91
N ALA A 187 -10.34 5.95 -12.80
CA ALA A 187 -11.32 4.88 -12.62
C ALA A 187 -12.78 5.37 -12.77
N VAL A 188 -13.12 6.52 -12.17
CA VAL A 188 -14.46 7.12 -12.29
C VAL A 188 -14.74 7.56 -13.74
N ALA A 189 -13.76 8.18 -14.40
CA ALA A 189 -13.89 8.63 -15.77
C ALA A 189 -14.07 7.45 -16.75
N ASP A 190 -13.24 6.43 -16.65
CA ASP A 190 -13.27 5.25 -17.50
C ASP A 190 -14.57 4.46 -17.29
N LEU A 191 -15.00 4.24 -16.03
CA LEU A 191 -16.28 3.59 -15.76
C LEU A 191 -17.46 4.37 -16.35
N SER A 192 -17.48 5.70 -16.23
CA SER A 192 -18.53 6.52 -16.82
C SER A 192 -18.54 6.41 -18.34
N SER A 193 -17.36 6.42 -18.96
CA SER A 193 -17.19 6.29 -20.41
C SER A 193 -17.70 4.93 -20.88
N TRP A 194 -17.22 3.84 -20.28
CA TRP A 194 -17.57 2.48 -20.66
C TRP A 194 -19.06 2.21 -20.51
N ARG A 195 -19.69 2.72 -19.44
CA ARG A 195 -21.14 2.59 -19.22
C ARG A 195 -21.98 3.34 -20.25
N LYS A 196 -21.47 4.46 -20.78
CA LYS A 196 -22.14 5.22 -21.85
C LYS A 196 -21.98 4.54 -23.20
N ALA A 197 -20.80 3.98 -23.47
CA ALA A 197 -20.48 3.34 -24.75
C ALA A 197 -21.10 1.94 -24.88
N HIS A 198 -21.14 1.17 -23.79
CA HIS A 198 -21.45 -0.26 -23.81
C HIS A 198 -22.60 -0.62 -22.86
N PRO A 199 -23.79 -1.00 -23.37
CA PRO A 199 -24.91 -1.42 -22.54
C PRO A 199 -24.60 -2.62 -21.61
N ALA A 200 -23.67 -3.50 -22.01
CA ALA A 200 -23.22 -4.62 -21.19
C ALA A 200 -22.50 -4.17 -19.90
N ALA A 201 -21.98 -2.95 -19.86
CA ALA A 201 -21.33 -2.38 -18.68
C ALA A 201 -22.33 -1.83 -17.64
N SER A 202 -23.65 -1.92 -17.87
CA SER A 202 -24.66 -1.37 -16.96
C SER A 202 -24.61 -1.96 -15.55
N GLY A 203 -24.14 -3.20 -15.40
CA GLY A 203 -23.88 -3.85 -14.10
C GLY A 203 -22.43 -3.82 -13.63
N LEU A 204 -21.50 -3.23 -14.40
CA LEU A 204 -20.07 -3.22 -14.10
C LEU A 204 -19.77 -2.28 -12.93
N PHE A 205 -18.93 -2.75 -12.00
CA PHE A 205 -18.34 -1.91 -10.96
C PHE A 205 -16.82 -1.72 -11.18
N ILE A 206 -16.27 -0.64 -10.63
CA ILE A 206 -14.82 -0.49 -10.43
C ILE A 206 -14.56 -0.21 -8.96
N SER A 207 -13.56 -0.89 -8.40
CA SER A 207 -13.02 -0.61 -7.07
C SER A 207 -11.66 0.08 -7.17
N ALA A 208 -11.33 0.89 -6.17
CA ALA A 208 -10.05 1.57 -6.08
C ALA A 208 -9.65 1.81 -4.63
N ASN A 209 -8.36 1.82 -4.37
CA ASN A 209 -7.80 1.94 -3.03
C ASN A 209 -8.03 3.34 -2.41
N ALA A 210 -8.10 3.37 -1.08
CA ALA A 210 -8.00 4.58 -0.27
C ALA A 210 -7.27 4.29 1.03
N THR A 211 -6.57 5.31 1.53
CA THR A 211 -5.93 5.22 2.85
C THR A 211 -6.87 5.71 3.93
N VAL A 212 -6.68 5.26 5.18
CA VAL A 212 -7.45 5.80 6.31
C VAL A 212 -7.17 7.28 6.53
N SER A 213 -5.98 7.77 6.16
CA SER A 213 -5.64 9.19 6.22
C SER A 213 -6.50 10.06 5.29
N GLU A 214 -6.98 9.51 4.17
CA GLU A 214 -7.92 10.20 3.28
C GLU A 214 -9.32 10.25 3.89
N LEU A 215 -9.76 9.20 4.59
CA LEU A 215 -11.09 9.15 5.20
C LEU A 215 -11.26 10.20 6.32
N VAL A 216 -10.18 10.54 7.01
CA VAL A 216 -10.21 11.57 8.06
C VAL A 216 -10.10 12.99 7.51
N ASP A 217 -9.77 13.16 6.22
CA ASP A 217 -9.80 14.45 5.55
C ASP A 217 -11.27 14.89 5.30
N PRO A 218 -11.72 16.03 5.87
CA PRO A 218 -13.08 16.51 5.68
C PRO A 218 -13.49 16.73 4.22
N ASP A 219 -12.53 17.06 3.36
CA ASP A 219 -12.79 17.41 1.96
C ASP A 219 -12.84 16.16 1.06
N PHE A 220 -12.18 15.07 1.45
CA PHE A 220 -12.10 13.83 0.67
C PHE A 220 -13.48 13.26 0.33
N VAL A 221 -14.32 13.05 1.35
CA VAL A 221 -15.66 12.47 1.16
C VAL A 221 -16.50 13.32 0.22
N THR A 222 -16.45 14.64 0.38
CA THR A 222 -17.21 15.59 -0.44
C THR A 222 -16.73 15.56 -1.89
N ALA A 223 -15.41 15.55 -2.11
CA ALA A 223 -14.81 15.48 -3.44
C ALA A 223 -15.13 14.16 -4.15
N LEU A 224 -15.01 13.02 -3.46
CA LEU A 224 -15.29 11.71 -4.05
C LEU A 224 -16.77 11.57 -4.43
N LEU A 225 -17.69 11.97 -3.55
CA LEU A 225 -19.12 11.93 -3.86
C LEU A 225 -19.47 12.86 -5.02
N GLY A 226 -18.85 14.05 -5.09
CA GLY A 226 -18.99 14.97 -6.22
C GLY A 226 -18.56 14.31 -7.54
N ASN A 227 -17.36 13.72 -7.57
CA ASN A 227 -16.82 13.06 -8.77
C ASN A 227 -17.72 11.91 -9.25
N VAL A 228 -18.20 11.06 -8.34
CA VAL A 228 -19.09 9.94 -8.65
C VAL A 228 -20.44 10.44 -9.19
N ALA A 229 -20.99 11.51 -8.59
CA ALA A 229 -22.25 12.11 -9.01
C ALA A 229 -22.14 12.80 -10.39
N ASP A 230 -21.08 13.58 -10.62
CA ASP A 230 -20.82 14.25 -11.89
C ASP A 230 -20.62 13.26 -13.04
N ALA A 231 -19.98 12.12 -12.74
CA ALA A 231 -19.82 11.00 -13.64
C ALA A 231 -21.13 10.20 -13.89
N LYS A 232 -22.20 10.51 -13.16
CA LYS A 232 -23.53 9.86 -13.21
C LYS A 232 -23.47 8.35 -12.97
N LEU A 233 -22.59 7.94 -12.07
CA LEU A 233 -22.46 6.53 -11.69
C LEU A 233 -23.62 6.16 -10.73
N PRO A 234 -24.31 5.02 -10.95
CA PRO A 234 -25.34 4.58 -10.01
C PRO A 234 -24.71 4.06 -8.71
N PRO A 235 -25.49 3.97 -7.62
CA PRO A 235 -25.02 3.40 -6.36
C PRO A 235 -24.39 2.02 -6.54
N GLY A 236 -23.25 1.79 -5.89
CA GLY A 236 -22.50 0.54 -5.92
C GLY A 236 -21.65 0.31 -7.18
N ALA A 237 -21.72 1.20 -8.18
CA ALA A 237 -20.85 1.11 -9.36
C ALA A 237 -19.39 1.49 -9.05
N PHE A 238 -19.17 2.42 -8.13
CA PHE A 238 -17.84 2.74 -7.62
C PHE A 238 -17.67 2.20 -6.20
N LYS A 239 -16.54 1.54 -5.94
CA LYS A 239 -16.21 0.97 -4.64
C LYS A 239 -14.89 1.50 -4.13
N LEU A 240 -14.82 1.75 -2.83
CA LEU A 240 -13.58 2.13 -2.15
C LEU A 240 -13.03 0.92 -1.40
N GLU A 241 -11.76 0.60 -1.61
CA GLU A 241 -11.06 -0.48 -0.90
C GLU A 241 -10.19 0.12 0.20
N ILE A 242 -10.28 -0.44 1.40
CA ILE A 242 -9.58 0.04 2.60
C ILE A 242 -8.92 -1.16 3.27
N ALA A 243 -7.60 -1.09 3.47
CA ALA A 243 -6.83 -2.17 4.08
C ALA A 243 -7.24 -2.44 5.53
N GLU A 244 -7.37 -3.73 5.89
CA GLU A 244 -7.71 -4.20 7.25
C GLU A 244 -6.76 -3.62 8.30
N THR A 245 -5.46 -3.65 8.04
CA THR A 245 -4.44 -3.21 8.99
C THR A 245 -4.52 -1.71 9.32
N GLU A 246 -5.01 -0.90 8.38
CA GLU A 246 -5.18 0.54 8.61
C GLU A 246 -6.47 0.82 9.38
N ILE A 247 -7.61 0.28 8.91
CA ILE A 247 -8.91 0.64 9.48
C ILE A 247 -9.17 0.01 10.86
N MET A 248 -8.63 -1.17 11.12
CA MET A 248 -8.87 -1.88 12.38
C MET A 248 -8.04 -1.33 13.55
N HIS A 249 -7.00 -0.53 13.27
CA HIS A 249 -6.17 0.09 14.30
C HIS A 249 -6.95 1.13 15.10
N ASP A 250 -7.63 2.05 14.42
CA ASP A 250 -8.45 3.11 15.01
C ASP A 250 -9.59 3.50 14.06
N PRO A 251 -10.75 2.81 14.12
CA PRO A 251 -11.85 3.04 13.18
C PRO A 251 -12.68 4.28 13.49
N ASP A 252 -12.71 4.73 14.74
CA ASP A 252 -13.60 5.81 15.22
C ASP A 252 -13.47 7.12 14.39
N PRO A 253 -12.25 7.56 13.98
CA PRO A 253 -12.10 8.74 13.15
C PRO A 253 -12.65 8.59 11.72
N ALA A 254 -12.69 7.37 11.18
CA ALA A 254 -13.08 7.09 9.79
C ALA A 254 -14.54 6.66 9.65
N GLU A 255 -15.19 6.19 10.72
CA GLU A 255 -16.55 5.64 10.69
C GLU A 255 -17.57 6.63 10.09
N SER A 256 -17.55 7.90 10.52
CA SER A 256 -18.47 8.92 10.02
C SER A 256 -18.28 9.17 8.51
N ALA A 257 -17.03 9.16 8.03
CA ALA A 257 -16.73 9.31 6.62
C ALA A 257 -17.23 8.11 5.81
N MET A 258 -17.01 6.90 6.31
CA MET A 258 -17.51 5.67 5.68
C MET A 258 -19.05 5.64 5.59
N GLN A 259 -19.75 6.03 6.66
CA GLN A 259 -21.21 6.13 6.65
C GLN A 259 -21.72 7.14 5.61
N ARG A 260 -21.06 8.29 5.49
CA ARG A 260 -21.39 9.31 4.48
C ARG A 260 -21.16 8.80 3.06
N LEU A 261 -20.06 8.08 2.81
CA LEU A 261 -19.75 7.48 1.52
C LEU A 261 -20.81 6.43 1.14
N SER A 262 -21.11 5.51 2.06
CA SER A 262 -22.14 4.48 1.88
C SER A 262 -23.52 5.09 1.60
N ALA A 263 -23.94 6.09 2.38
CA ALA A 263 -25.19 6.82 2.15
C ALA A 263 -25.22 7.58 0.81
N GLY A 264 -24.05 8.01 0.33
CA GLY A 264 -23.86 8.63 -0.98
C GLY A 264 -23.82 7.64 -2.16
N GLY A 265 -23.93 6.33 -1.90
CA GLY A 265 -23.95 5.29 -2.91
C GLY A 265 -22.57 4.77 -3.33
N VAL A 266 -21.50 5.14 -2.63
CA VAL A 266 -20.18 4.53 -2.81
C VAL A 266 -20.11 3.28 -1.92
N SER A 267 -19.89 2.13 -2.54
CA SER A 267 -19.74 0.88 -1.78
C SER A 267 -18.36 0.78 -1.15
N LEU A 268 -18.26 0.08 -0.02
CA LEU A 268 -17.00 -0.07 0.71
C LEU A 268 -16.56 -1.53 0.74
N ALA A 269 -15.27 -1.76 0.51
CA ALA A 269 -14.63 -3.06 0.57
C ALA A 269 -13.52 -3.05 1.63
N LEU A 270 -13.52 -4.07 2.49
CA LEU A 270 -12.42 -4.34 3.40
C LEU A 270 -11.39 -5.19 2.65
N ASP A 271 -10.18 -4.65 2.50
CA ASP A 271 -9.09 -5.27 1.75
C ASP A 271 -8.10 -6.01 2.65
N ASP A 272 -7.32 -6.93 2.07
CA ASP A 272 -6.29 -7.73 2.75
C ASP A 272 -6.78 -8.48 4.00
N PHE A 273 -8.03 -8.97 3.99
CA PHE A 273 -8.62 -9.61 5.17
C PHE A 273 -7.82 -10.84 5.63
N GLY A 274 -7.51 -10.85 6.93
CA GLY A 274 -6.77 -11.91 7.62
C GLY A 274 -5.27 -11.63 7.75
N THR A 275 -4.79 -10.46 7.30
CA THR A 275 -3.41 -10.01 7.51
C THR A 275 -3.26 -9.20 8.81
N GLY A 276 -4.36 -8.72 9.38
CA GLY A 276 -4.42 -7.92 10.62
C GLY A 276 -4.97 -8.64 11.85
N TYR A 277 -5.19 -7.87 12.93
CA TYR A 277 -5.75 -8.36 14.20
C TYR A 277 -7.26 -8.62 14.09
N SER A 278 -7.70 -9.79 14.55
CA SER A 278 -9.09 -10.27 14.75
C SER A 278 -10.23 -9.28 14.42
N SER A 279 -10.42 -8.96 13.14
CA SER A 279 -11.38 -7.99 12.58
C SER A 279 -12.84 -8.44 12.68
N LEU A 280 -13.08 -9.72 12.95
CA LEU A 280 -14.42 -10.30 12.93
C LEU A 280 -15.38 -9.68 13.95
N ALA A 281 -14.86 -9.21 15.08
CA ALA A 281 -15.68 -8.60 16.14
C ALA A 281 -16.08 -7.14 15.85
N ARG A 282 -15.58 -6.53 14.76
CA ARG A 282 -15.86 -5.13 14.39
C ARG A 282 -16.46 -4.98 12.99
N LEU A 283 -16.53 -6.07 12.23
CA LEU A 283 -17.12 -6.09 10.89
C LEU A 283 -18.62 -5.75 10.90
N ASP A 284 -19.33 -6.01 11.99
CA ASP A 284 -20.75 -5.69 12.16
C ASP A 284 -21.02 -4.19 12.38
N MET A 285 -20.02 -3.43 12.82
CA MET A 285 -20.14 -2.01 13.15
C MET A 285 -19.81 -1.08 11.97
N LEU A 286 -19.05 -1.57 10.98
CA LEU A 286 -18.58 -0.76 9.86
C LEU A 286 -19.43 -1.04 8.61
N PRO A 287 -19.74 -0.02 7.78
CA PRO A 287 -20.64 -0.16 6.64
C PRO A 287 -19.95 -0.77 5.41
N PHE A 288 -19.26 -1.89 5.57
CA PHE A 288 -18.65 -2.63 4.46
C PHE A 288 -19.70 -3.46 3.70
N ASP A 289 -19.61 -3.44 2.37
CA ASP A 289 -20.42 -4.27 1.47
C ASP A 289 -19.67 -5.51 0.97
N VAL A 290 -18.33 -5.44 1.03
CA VAL A 290 -17.44 -6.44 0.44
C VAL A 290 -16.28 -6.74 1.39
N VAL A 291 -15.88 -8.00 1.46
CA VAL A 291 -14.63 -8.45 2.09
C VAL A 291 -13.75 -9.11 1.02
N LYS A 292 -12.50 -8.69 0.91
CA LYS A 292 -11.49 -9.29 0.02
C LYS A 292 -10.59 -10.20 0.86
N ILE A 293 -10.59 -11.49 0.55
CA ILE A 293 -9.75 -12.50 1.23
C ILE A 293 -8.37 -12.50 0.56
N ASP A 294 -7.34 -12.21 1.35
CA ASP A 294 -5.97 -12.12 0.84
C ASP A 294 -5.48 -13.43 0.20
N ARG A 295 -4.63 -13.28 -0.82
CA ARG A 295 -4.01 -14.37 -1.59
C ARG A 295 -3.31 -15.41 -0.72
N TYR A 296 -2.81 -15.05 0.45
CA TYR A 296 -2.18 -15.99 1.38
C TYR A 296 -3.13 -17.14 1.76
N PHE A 297 -4.37 -16.81 2.12
CA PHE A 297 -5.38 -17.81 2.52
C PHE A 297 -5.88 -18.62 1.33
N VAL A 298 -6.11 -17.95 0.19
CA VAL A 298 -6.54 -18.58 -1.07
C VAL A 298 -5.49 -19.58 -1.56
N ARG A 299 -4.20 -19.25 -1.45
CA ARG A 299 -3.12 -20.17 -1.81
C ARG A 299 -3.04 -21.36 -0.84
N ALA A 300 -3.18 -21.13 0.46
CA ALA A 300 -3.08 -22.17 1.47
C ALA A 300 -4.19 -23.23 1.37
N MET A 301 -5.43 -22.82 1.08
CA MET A 301 -6.58 -23.75 1.08
C MET A 301 -6.55 -24.83 -0.01
N VAL A 302 -5.73 -24.72 -1.06
CA VAL A 302 -5.70 -25.74 -2.12
C VAL A 302 -5.02 -27.03 -1.63
N GLY A 303 -4.10 -26.94 -0.67
CA GLY A 303 -3.33 -28.06 -0.13
C GLY A 303 -3.56 -28.35 1.36
N ASP A 304 -4.29 -27.49 2.06
CA ASP A 304 -4.53 -27.59 3.50
C ASP A 304 -6.02 -27.43 3.84
N GLU A 305 -6.63 -28.51 4.37
CA GLU A 305 -8.04 -28.52 4.79
C GLU A 305 -8.32 -27.58 5.97
N ALA A 306 -7.34 -27.36 6.86
CA ALA A 306 -7.50 -26.41 7.95
C ALA A 306 -7.59 -24.99 7.41
N ALA A 307 -6.70 -24.62 6.47
CA ALA A 307 -6.78 -23.34 5.78
C ALA A 307 -8.08 -23.19 4.97
N GLY A 308 -8.55 -24.27 4.32
CA GLY A 308 -9.86 -24.28 3.66
C GLY A 308 -11.03 -24.04 4.60
N THR A 309 -10.97 -24.57 5.83
CA THR A 309 -11.99 -24.34 6.88
C THR A 309 -12.02 -22.88 7.32
N VAL A 310 -10.86 -22.23 7.41
CA VAL A 310 -10.76 -20.79 7.72
C VAL A 310 -11.42 -19.97 6.62
N VAL A 311 -11.06 -20.19 5.35
CA VAL A 311 -11.66 -19.48 4.20
C VAL A 311 -13.17 -19.67 4.17
N GLN A 312 -13.67 -20.90 4.36
CA GLN A 312 -15.10 -21.16 4.41
C GLN A 312 -15.80 -20.40 5.55
N SER A 313 -15.17 -20.34 6.73
CA SER A 313 -15.72 -19.63 7.89
C SER A 313 -15.81 -18.12 7.63
N VAL A 314 -14.79 -17.54 6.98
CA VAL A 314 -14.80 -16.13 6.56
C VAL A 314 -15.93 -15.86 5.57
N ILE A 315 -16.09 -16.73 4.56
CA ILE A 315 -17.17 -16.60 3.57
C ILE A 315 -18.54 -16.63 4.23
N GLN A 316 -18.76 -17.58 5.14
CA GLN A 316 -20.04 -17.72 5.86
C GLN A 316 -20.33 -16.51 6.73
N LEU A 317 -19.33 -16.00 7.45
CA LEU A 317 -19.49 -14.87 8.34
C LEU A 317 -19.75 -13.57 7.57
N ALA A 318 -19.00 -13.33 6.48
CA ALA A 318 -19.24 -12.17 5.63
C ALA A 318 -20.66 -12.21 5.03
N THR A 319 -21.08 -13.39 4.55
CA THR A 319 -22.43 -13.59 4.03
C THR A 319 -23.51 -13.38 5.11
N HIS A 320 -23.25 -13.79 6.36
CA HIS A 320 -24.17 -13.57 7.48
C HIS A 320 -24.43 -12.09 7.75
N PHE A 321 -23.41 -11.24 7.59
CA PHE A 321 -23.53 -9.79 7.69
C PHE A 321 -24.03 -9.11 6.40
N GLY A 322 -24.40 -9.90 5.38
CA GLY A 322 -24.90 -9.37 4.11
C GLY A 322 -23.81 -8.87 3.16
N MET A 323 -22.54 -9.11 3.47
CA MET A 323 -21.41 -8.73 2.63
C MET A 323 -21.17 -9.76 1.54
N LYS A 324 -20.62 -9.30 0.41
CA LYS A 324 -20.10 -10.16 -0.65
C LYS A 324 -18.61 -10.44 -0.43
N VAL A 325 -18.11 -11.52 -0.99
CA VAL A 325 -16.70 -11.92 -0.84
C VAL A 325 -16.01 -11.93 -2.19
N VAL A 326 -14.81 -11.33 -2.22
CA VAL A 326 -13.85 -11.44 -3.32
C VAL A 326 -12.67 -12.26 -2.82
N ALA A 327 -12.32 -13.34 -3.51
CA ALA A 327 -11.10 -14.10 -3.22
C ALA A 327 -9.96 -13.65 -4.14
N GLU A 328 -8.83 -13.27 -3.56
CA GLU A 328 -7.68 -12.76 -4.30
C GLU A 328 -6.61 -13.81 -4.57
N GLY A 329 -5.75 -13.54 -5.56
CA GLY A 329 -4.66 -14.45 -5.90
C GLY A 329 -5.12 -15.80 -6.42
N VAL A 330 -6.28 -15.88 -7.08
CA VAL A 330 -6.75 -17.11 -7.71
C VAL A 330 -5.91 -17.39 -8.97
N GLU A 331 -5.06 -18.42 -8.89
CA GLU A 331 -4.11 -18.76 -9.96
C GLU A 331 -4.54 -19.96 -10.82
N ASN A 332 -5.46 -20.79 -10.34
CA ASN A 332 -5.86 -22.02 -11.05
C ASN A 332 -7.36 -22.33 -10.90
N ALA A 333 -7.87 -23.20 -11.78
CA ALA A 333 -9.28 -23.58 -11.83
C ALA A 333 -9.74 -24.33 -10.58
N ALA A 334 -8.90 -25.19 -9.99
CA ALA A 334 -9.26 -25.96 -8.79
C ALA A 334 -9.51 -25.04 -7.58
N ALA A 335 -8.72 -23.98 -7.43
CA ALA A 335 -8.97 -22.96 -6.40
C ALA A 335 -10.30 -22.24 -6.63
N ALA A 336 -10.60 -21.84 -7.88
CA ALA A 336 -11.85 -21.19 -8.24
C ALA A 336 -13.07 -22.09 -7.97
N ASP A 337 -13.00 -23.37 -8.36
CA ASP A 337 -14.07 -24.35 -8.15
C ASP A 337 -14.31 -24.59 -6.65
N ARG A 338 -13.24 -24.68 -5.85
CA ARG A 338 -13.32 -24.81 -4.39
C ARG A 338 -13.98 -23.59 -3.75
N LEU A 339 -13.59 -22.37 -4.15
CA LEU A 339 -14.18 -21.11 -3.67
C LEU A 339 -15.67 -21.01 -4.03
N ALA A 340 -16.02 -21.37 -5.27
CA ALA A 340 -17.41 -21.38 -5.71
C ALA A 340 -18.25 -22.37 -4.88
N ALA A 341 -17.72 -23.56 -4.60
CA ALA A 341 -18.37 -24.56 -3.75
C ALA A 341 -18.53 -24.09 -2.28
N MET A 342 -17.65 -23.20 -1.80
CA MET A 342 -17.77 -22.57 -0.49
C MET A 342 -18.78 -21.42 -0.46
N GLY A 343 -19.32 -21.01 -1.61
CA GLY A 343 -20.26 -19.89 -1.73
C GLY A 343 -19.60 -18.52 -1.93
N CYS A 344 -18.30 -18.47 -2.25
CA CYS A 344 -17.63 -17.23 -2.61
C CYS A 344 -18.25 -16.65 -3.90
N GLN A 345 -18.55 -15.35 -3.91
CA GLN A 345 -19.25 -14.71 -5.03
C GLN A 345 -18.30 -14.29 -6.15
N TYR A 346 -17.13 -13.76 -5.80
CA TYR A 346 -16.19 -13.19 -6.75
C TYR A 346 -14.77 -13.69 -6.57
N ALA A 347 -13.99 -13.69 -7.65
CA ALA A 347 -12.58 -14.02 -7.64
C ALA A 347 -11.75 -13.09 -8.51
N GLN A 348 -10.51 -12.87 -8.09
CA GLN A 348 -9.51 -12.07 -8.78
C GLN A 348 -8.16 -12.78 -8.72
N GLY A 349 -7.40 -12.71 -9.82
CA GLY A 349 -6.06 -13.31 -9.88
C GLY A 349 -5.64 -13.71 -11.29
N TYR A 350 -4.39 -14.20 -11.41
CA TYR A 350 -3.76 -14.53 -12.69
C TYR A 350 -4.42 -15.67 -13.46
N ARG A 351 -5.32 -16.46 -12.84
CA ARG A 351 -6.20 -17.39 -13.57
C ARG A 351 -7.01 -16.65 -14.63
N TYR A 352 -7.40 -15.41 -14.35
CA TYR A 352 -8.23 -14.58 -15.20
C TYR A 352 -7.37 -13.61 -15.99
N ALA A 353 -6.76 -12.64 -15.31
CA ALA A 353 -5.75 -11.76 -15.90
C ALA A 353 -4.98 -11.00 -14.79
N GLY A 354 -3.81 -10.47 -15.16
CA GLY A 354 -3.21 -9.35 -14.44
C GLY A 354 -3.97 -8.05 -14.70
N ALA A 355 -3.49 -6.93 -14.16
CA ALA A 355 -4.05 -5.63 -14.48
C ALA A 355 -3.87 -5.32 -15.98
N LEU A 356 -4.95 -4.85 -16.61
CA LEU A 356 -5.02 -4.53 -18.03
C LEU A 356 -4.94 -3.01 -18.22
N ALA A 357 -4.26 -2.55 -19.25
CA ALA A 357 -4.35 -1.16 -19.67
C ALA A 357 -5.80 -0.79 -20.03
N PRO A 358 -6.21 0.48 -19.95
CA PRO A 358 -7.60 0.92 -20.16
C PRO A 358 -8.25 0.35 -21.43
N ASP A 359 -7.59 0.47 -22.59
CA ASP A 359 -8.12 -0.03 -23.86
C ASP A 359 -8.34 -1.56 -23.85
N ALA A 360 -7.42 -2.31 -23.21
CA ALA A 360 -7.51 -3.75 -23.10
C ALA A 360 -8.61 -4.18 -22.10
N ALA A 361 -8.82 -3.40 -21.04
CA ALA A 361 -9.91 -3.60 -20.10
C ALA A 361 -11.27 -3.36 -20.75
N GLU A 362 -11.39 -2.30 -21.56
CA GLU A 362 -12.58 -2.01 -22.35
C GLU A 362 -12.88 -3.13 -23.36
N GLN A 363 -11.86 -3.63 -24.06
CA GLN A 363 -12.03 -4.75 -24.98
C GLN A 363 -12.48 -6.03 -24.24
N ALA A 364 -11.90 -6.30 -23.07
CA ALA A 364 -12.26 -7.44 -22.24
C ALA A 364 -13.69 -7.31 -21.66
N LEU A 365 -14.18 -6.09 -21.43
CA LEU A 365 -15.56 -5.82 -21.10
C LEU A 365 -16.51 -6.21 -22.26
N VAL A 366 -16.13 -5.94 -23.51
CA VAL A 366 -16.99 -6.23 -24.68
C VAL A 366 -16.98 -7.73 -25.01
N ASP A 367 -15.79 -8.33 -25.09
CA ASP A 367 -15.62 -9.69 -25.64
C ASP A 367 -15.43 -10.77 -24.57
N GLY A 368 -15.13 -10.37 -23.33
CA GLY A 368 -14.50 -11.26 -22.36
C GLY A 368 -13.04 -11.56 -22.76
N MET A 369 -12.50 -12.63 -22.21
CA MET A 369 -11.17 -13.13 -22.55
C MET A 369 -11.22 -14.65 -22.69
N ALA A 370 -11.00 -15.14 -23.91
CA ALA A 370 -11.18 -16.55 -24.26
C ALA A 370 -10.35 -17.48 -23.34
N GLY A 371 -11.00 -18.48 -22.74
CA GLY A 371 -10.37 -19.40 -21.77
C GLY A 371 -10.21 -18.85 -20.35
N HIS A 372 -10.49 -17.56 -20.14
CA HIS A 372 -10.34 -16.87 -18.86
C HIS A 372 -11.70 -16.48 -18.27
N PHE A 373 -12.48 -15.65 -18.96
CA PHE A 373 -13.81 -15.21 -18.50
C PHE A 373 -14.69 -14.72 -19.66
N LYS A 374 -15.99 -14.69 -19.44
CA LYS A 374 -16.99 -14.17 -20.38
C LYS A 374 -17.27 -12.67 -20.11
N PRO A 375 -17.80 -11.92 -21.09
CA PRO A 375 -18.24 -10.54 -20.87
C PRO A 375 -19.39 -10.48 -19.82
N PRO A 376 -19.64 -9.31 -19.22
CA PRO A 376 -20.74 -9.13 -18.27
C PRO A 376 -22.11 -9.37 -18.94
N LEU A 377 -23.13 -9.56 -18.11
CA LEU A 377 -24.51 -9.52 -18.59
C LEU A 377 -25.01 -8.07 -18.57
N PRO A 378 -25.81 -7.65 -19.56
CA PRO A 378 -26.60 -6.43 -19.42
C PRO A 378 -27.49 -6.56 -18.18
N ALA A 379 -27.50 -5.53 -17.34
CA ALA A 379 -28.39 -5.41 -16.18
C ALA A 379 -29.88 -5.40 -16.57
#